data_AF-A0A645GCL8-F1
#
_entry.id   AF-A0A645GCL8-F1
#
_cell.length_a   1.000
_cell.length_b   1.000
_cell.length_c   1.000
_cell.angle_alpha   90.00
_cell.angle_beta   90.00
_cell.angle_gamma   90.00
#
_symmetry.space_group_name_H-M   'P 1'
#
loop_
_entity.id
_entity.type
_entity.pdbx_description
1 polymer ?
#
loop_
_entity_poly.entity_id
_entity_poly.type
_entity_poly.pdbx_seq_one_letter_code
_entity_poly.pdbx_strand_id
1 'polypeptide(L)'
;MREIIQQERRIEMAFEGHRNFDVRRWKQADKYFNIPVTGWSVDGSTTNTFYIVKTVGQRSFITPRDYLHPIKYSEMIVNSNLVQSPGW
;
A
#
# COMPACT_ATOMS: atom_id res chain seq x y z
N MET A 1 18.67 5.79 -12.74
CA MET A 1 19.22 6.04 -11.39
C MET A 1 18.16 6.07 -10.30
N ARG A 2 17.09 6.89 -10.37
CA ARG A 2 16.05 6.96 -9.32
C ARG A 2 15.41 5.61 -8.98
N GLU A 3 15.03 4.85 -9.98
CA GLU A 3 14.37 3.54 -9.79
C GLU A 3 15.28 2.53 -9.08
N ILE A 4 16.58 2.52 -9.40
CA ILE A 4 17.57 1.66 -8.73
C ILE A 4 17.62 1.98 -7.24
N ILE A 5 17.72 3.27 -6.88
CA ILE A 5 17.73 3.69 -5.47
C ILE A 5 16.43 3.29 -4.75
N GLN A 6 15.28 3.42 -5.42
CA GLN A 6 13.99 2.99 -4.86
C GLN A 6 13.92 1.48 -4.65
N GLN A 7 14.54 0.71 -5.54
CA GLN A 7 14.64 -0.75 -5.44
C GLN A 7 15.55 -1.17 -4.29
N GLU A 8 16.77 -0.65 -4.22
CA GLU A 8 17.71 -0.92 -3.11
C GLU A 8 17.07 -0.58 -1.77
N ARG A 9 16.48 0.61 -1.64
CA ARG A 9 15.77 1.03 -0.43
C ARG A 9 14.64 0.08 -0.01
N ARG A 10 13.92 -0.48 -0.98
CA ARG A 10 12.84 -1.45 -0.72
C ARG A 10 13.38 -2.79 -0.23
N ILE A 11 14.53 -3.23 -0.74
CA ILE A 11 15.16 -4.50 -0.39
C ILE A 11 15.79 -4.39 1.00
N GLU A 12 16.63 -3.37 1.21
CA GLU A 12 17.42 -3.19 2.43
C GLU A 12 16.55 -2.97 3.67
N MET A 13 15.48 -2.17 3.55
CA MET A 13 14.60 -1.84 4.69
C MET A 13 13.26 -2.56 4.62
N ALA A 14 13.25 -3.78 4.08
CA ALA A 14 12.06 -4.62 4.08
C ALA A 14 11.60 -4.88 5.51
N PHE A 15 10.29 -4.78 5.76
CA PHE A 15 9.66 -4.99 7.07
C PHE A 15 10.00 -3.98 8.18
N GLU A 16 10.62 -2.85 7.84
CA GLU A 16 10.95 -1.77 8.81
C GLU A 16 9.96 -0.58 8.77
N GLY A 17 8.78 -0.76 8.17
CA GLY A 17 7.74 0.29 8.10
C GLY A 17 7.98 1.40 7.07
N HIS A 18 9.13 1.42 6.39
CA HIS A 18 9.45 2.46 5.39
C HIS A 18 8.60 2.40 4.12
N ARG A 19 8.26 1.19 3.66
CA ARG A 19 7.59 0.99 2.36
C ARG A 19 6.28 1.75 2.23
N ASN A 20 5.51 1.88 3.32
CA ASN A 20 4.24 2.59 3.30
C ASN A 20 4.43 4.07 2.94
N PHE A 21 5.29 4.76 3.69
CA PHE A 21 5.58 6.18 3.50
C PHE A 21 6.36 6.45 2.20
N ASP A 22 7.28 5.57 1.83
CA ASP A 22 8.09 5.70 0.61
C ASP A 22 7.23 5.72 -0.65
N VAL A 23 6.30 4.77 -0.78
CA VAL A 23 5.42 4.71 -1.95
C VAL A 23 4.47 5.91 -2.00
N ARG A 24 3.96 6.36 -0.84
CA ARG A 24 3.09 7.53 -0.73
C ARG A 24 3.81 8.81 -1.14
N ARG A 25 5.01 9.08 -0.60
CA ARG A 25 5.79 10.30 -0.92
C ARG A 25 6.27 10.33 -2.37
N TRP A 26 6.46 9.16 -3.00
CA TRP A 26 6.75 9.06 -4.43
C TRP A 26 5.52 9.21 -5.31
N LYS A 27 4.31 9.31 -4.74
CA LYS A 27 3.03 9.35 -5.46
C LYS A 27 2.85 8.16 -6.42
N GLN A 28 3.18 6.96 -5.91
CA GLN A 28 3.04 5.71 -6.65
C GLN A 28 2.14 4.71 -5.92
N ALA A 29 1.38 5.17 -4.91
CA ALA A 29 0.53 4.30 -4.09
C ALA A 29 -0.68 3.78 -4.87
N ASP A 30 -1.26 4.60 -5.74
CA ASP A 30 -2.29 4.19 -6.69
C ASP A 30 -1.82 3.04 -7.59
N LYS A 31 -0.55 3.05 -8.02
CA LYS A 31 0.01 1.96 -8.81
C LYS A 31 0.29 0.73 -7.96
N TYR A 32 1.06 0.86 -6.88
CA TYR A 32 1.57 -0.31 -6.15
C TYR A 32 0.62 -0.88 -5.11
N PHE A 33 -0.26 -0.07 -4.52
CA PHE A 33 -1.21 -0.54 -3.51
C PHE A 33 -2.54 -1.02 -4.09
N ASN A 34 -2.76 -0.88 -5.40
CA ASN A 34 -3.85 -1.57 -6.11
C ASN A 34 -3.43 -2.90 -6.73
N ILE A 35 -2.14 -3.27 -6.66
CA ILE A 35 -1.69 -4.58 -7.14
C ILE A 35 -2.07 -5.64 -6.09
N PRO A 36 -2.81 -6.71 -6.46
CA PRO A 36 -3.14 -7.78 -5.55
C PRO A 36 -1.88 -8.48 -5.06
N VAL A 37 -1.89 -8.93 -3.81
CA VAL A 37 -0.80 -9.76 -3.26
C VAL A 37 -0.92 -11.15 -3.86
N THR A 38 0.18 -11.63 -4.41
CA THR A 38 0.29 -12.97 -4.96
C THR A 38 1.25 -13.82 -4.13
N GLY A 39 1.03 -15.12 -4.14
CA GLY A 39 1.85 -16.12 -3.46
C GLY A 39 1.68 -17.48 -4.11
N TRP A 40 2.44 -18.47 -3.64
CA TRP A 40 2.32 -19.85 -4.10
C TRP A 40 1.07 -20.53 -3.52
N SER A 41 0.60 -21.58 -4.21
CA SER A 41 -0.55 -22.36 -3.80
C SER A 41 -0.19 -23.29 -2.65
N VAL A 42 -0.58 -22.91 -1.43
CA VAL A 42 -0.34 -23.72 -0.22
C VAL A 42 -1.22 -24.97 -0.13
N ASP A 43 -2.24 -25.08 -0.98
CA ASP A 43 -3.17 -26.21 -1.02
C ASP A 43 -2.58 -27.44 -1.76
N GLY A 44 -1.49 -27.25 -2.50
CA GLY A 44 -0.87 -28.29 -3.32
C GLY A 44 0.17 -29.10 -2.54
N SER A 45 0.02 -30.43 -2.50
CA SER A 45 0.97 -31.34 -1.87
C SER A 45 2.09 -31.83 -2.80
N THR A 46 1.93 -31.64 -4.11
CA THR A 46 2.96 -31.97 -5.12
C THR A 46 3.62 -30.72 -5.69
N THR A 47 4.85 -30.86 -6.19
CA THR A 47 5.63 -29.80 -6.85
C THR A 47 4.80 -29.02 -7.87
N ASN A 48 4.10 -29.72 -8.77
CA ASN A 48 3.29 -29.11 -9.83
C ASN A 48 2.08 -28.34 -9.29
N THR A 49 1.53 -28.77 -8.15
CA THR A 49 0.37 -28.11 -7.53
C THR A 49 0.76 -26.97 -6.58
N PHE A 50 2.00 -26.96 -6.07
CA PHE A 50 2.51 -25.93 -5.17
C PHE A 50 2.97 -24.68 -5.93
N TYR A 51 3.73 -24.85 -7.02
CA TYR A 51 4.26 -23.75 -7.84
C TYR A 51 3.22 -23.12 -8.79
N ILE A 52 1.99 -22.96 -8.31
CA ILE A 52 0.93 -22.20 -8.99
C ILE A 52 0.77 -20.87 -8.25
N VAL A 53 0.86 -19.76 -8.98
CA VAL A 53 0.64 -18.43 -8.42
C VAL A 53 -0.84 -18.22 -8.15
N LYS A 54 -1.19 -17.92 -6.91
CA LYS A 54 -2.54 -17.53 -6.48
C LYS A 54 -2.54 -16.11 -5.91
N THR A 55 -3.65 -15.42 -6.05
CA THR A 55 -3.90 -14.18 -5.33
C THR A 55 -4.24 -14.51 -3.87
N VAL A 56 -3.42 -14.03 -2.94
CA VAL A 56 -3.58 -14.25 -1.50
C VAL A 56 -4.26 -13.07 -0.80
N GLY A 57 -4.33 -11.91 -1.45
CA GLY A 57 -5.02 -10.75 -0.89
C GLY A 57 -5.34 -9.70 -1.95
N GLN A 58 -6.59 -9.24 -1.95
CA GLN A 58 -6.99 -8.07 -2.73
C GLN A 58 -6.58 -6.79 -1.99
N ARG A 59 -6.24 -5.76 -2.75
CA ARG A 59 -5.92 -4.44 -2.19
C ARG A 59 -6.66 -3.37 -2.97
N SER A 60 -7.00 -2.29 -2.29
CA SER A 60 -7.65 -1.12 -2.88
C SER A 60 -7.00 0.14 -2.33
N PHE A 61 -6.76 1.10 -3.21
CA PHE A 61 -6.21 2.41 -2.90
C PHE A 61 -6.89 3.46 -3.80
N ILE A 62 -7.66 4.34 -3.17
CA ILE A 62 -8.44 5.40 -3.83
C ILE A 62 -7.66 6.70 -3.79
N THR A 63 -7.38 7.26 -4.95
CA THR A 63 -6.67 8.55 -5.09
C THR A 63 -7.66 9.69 -5.29
N PRO A 64 -7.51 10.85 -4.62
CA PRO A 64 -6.42 11.23 -3.72
C PRO A 64 -6.61 10.84 -2.25
N ARG A 65 -7.78 10.31 -1.89
CA ARG A 65 -8.23 10.04 -0.51
C ARG A 65 -7.21 9.30 0.35
N ASP A 66 -6.74 8.14 -0.12
CA ASP A 66 -5.98 7.21 0.70
C ASP A 66 -4.51 7.64 0.87
N TYR A 67 -4.05 8.72 0.23
CA TYR A 67 -2.71 9.28 0.44
C TYR A 67 -2.53 9.92 1.82
N LEU A 68 -3.61 10.44 2.41
CA LEU A 68 -3.62 11.08 3.72
C LEU A 68 -4.53 10.30 4.68
N HIS A 69 -4.20 10.34 5.97
CA HIS A 69 -5.08 9.80 6.99
C HIS A 69 -6.26 10.77 7.22
N PRO A 70 -7.49 10.25 7.37
CA PRO A 70 -8.65 11.08 7.64
C PRO A 70 -8.52 11.77 8.99
N ILE A 71 -8.97 13.02 9.04
CA ILE A 71 -9.19 13.73 10.30
C ILE A 71 -10.46 13.17 10.93
N LYS A 72 -10.41 12.84 12.23
CA LYS A 72 -11.58 12.31 12.94
C LYS A 72 -12.73 13.33 12.91
N TYR A 73 -13.94 12.83 12.67
CA TYR A 73 -15.13 13.69 12.59
C TYR A 73 -15.37 14.53 13.85
N SER A 74 -15.09 13.97 15.03
CA SER A 74 -15.20 14.70 16.31
C SER A 74 -14.31 15.94 16.36
N GLU A 75 -13.09 15.88 15.79
CA GLU A 75 -12.17 17.02 15.77
C GLU A 75 -12.68 18.15 14.88
N MET A 76 -13.36 17.79 13.77
CA MET A 76 -13.95 18.78 12.87
C MET A 76 -15.13 19.51 13.52
N ILE A 77 -15.88 18.85 14.40
CA ILE A 77 -16.96 19.50 15.17
C ILE A 77 -16.36 20.48 16.19
N VAL A 78 -15.27 20.11 16.85
CA VAL A 78 -14.61 20.94 17.87
C VAL A 78 -14.00 22.20 17.26
N ASN A 79 -13.36 22.09 16.09
CA ASN A 79 -12.74 23.22 15.41
C ASN A 79 -13.31 23.39 13.99
N SER A 80 -14.22 24.35 13.85
CA SER A 80 -14.87 24.68 12.57
C SER A 80 -13.91 25.19 11.48
N ASN A 81 -12.67 25.57 11.83
CA ASN A 81 -11.66 25.96 10.85
C ASN A 81 -10.87 24.76 10.29
N LEU A 82 -11.03 23.55 10.84
CA LEU A 82 -10.41 22.35 10.29
C LEU A 82 -11.09 21.93 9.00
N VAL A 83 -10.31 21.80 7.93
CA VAL A 83 -10.76 21.27 6.64
C VAL A 83 -10.29 19.82 6.52
N GLN A 84 -11.20 18.95 6.09
CA GLN A 84 -10.91 17.53 5.89
C GLN A 84 -9.85 17.32 4.79
N SER A 85 -9.11 16.22 4.93
CA SER A 85 -8.24 15.72 3.87
C SER A 85 -9.01 15.39 2.58
N PRO A 86 -8.44 15.60 1.38
CA PRO A 86 -9.19 15.50 0.13
C PRO A 86 -9.80 14.12 -0.10
N GLY A 87 -11.11 14.06 -0.35
CA GLY A 87 -11.84 12.83 -0.68
C GLY A 87 -12.37 12.04 0.53
N TRP A 88 -12.22 12.55 1.75
CA TRP A 88 -12.83 12.02 2.98
C TRP A 88 -14.03 12.85 3.44
#